data_AF-A0A9E5FFG2-F1
#
_entry.id   AF-A0A9E5FFG2-F1
#
_cell.length_a   1.000
_cell.length_b   1.000
_cell.length_c   1.000
_cell.angle_alpha   90.00
_cell.angle_beta   90.00
_cell.angle_gamma   90.00
#
_symmetry.space_group_name_H-M   'P 1'
#
loop_
_entity.id
_entity.type
_entity.pdbx_description
1 polymer ?
#
loop_
_entity_poly.entity_id
_entity_poly.type
_entity_poly.pdbx_seq_one_letter_code
_entity_poly.pdbx_strand_id
1 'polypeptide(L)'
;MSTNYPGAIVREKVDTHAKALRVNLDPRRYGTFAEIGAGQEVVRWFFRVGGAAGTIAKSISAYDMAISDAIYGPCDRYVCRARLESMLDHEHTLTSERLREKRGDSTAFFTFADTVSARNFKGTNECHGWMGVRFQVFPRDQDSQIILHVRMLDTENILQQEALGVIGVNLLYGAFFLHHEPEQLVESLLDSLTTSRIEIDMIEFSGIGFRQVDNRLMSLKLLQVGLSKCAMFDTNGEILQPSEVFYKRPVLVERGSFRPVTNVNIDMLRAARERFDADL
;
A
#
# COMPACT_ATOMS: atom_id res chain seq x y z
N MET A 1 -8.32 27.70 -27.03
CA MET A 1 -6.86 27.59 -27.18
C MET A 1 -6.45 26.26 -26.56
N SER A 2 -6.11 25.29 -27.41
CA SER A 2 -5.60 23.99 -26.98
C SER A 2 -4.14 24.17 -26.56
N THR A 3 -3.85 23.98 -25.28
CA THR A 3 -2.47 23.83 -24.80
C THR A 3 -2.10 22.35 -24.92
N ASN A 4 -1.57 21.98 -26.08
CA ASN A 4 -0.84 20.72 -26.27
C ASN A 4 0.44 20.78 -25.41
N TYR A 5 0.48 19.99 -24.34
CA TYR A 5 1.72 19.71 -23.63
C TYR A 5 2.61 18.82 -24.52
N PRO A 6 3.85 19.23 -24.85
CA PRO A 6 4.76 18.43 -25.65
C PRO A 6 5.40 17.35 -24.79
N GLY A 7 5.28 16.09 -25.22
CA GLY A 7 6.19 15.01 -24.81
C GLY A 7 5.81 14.20 -23.57
N ALA A 8 4.55 13.75 -23.44
CA ALA A 8 4.30 12.58 -22.60
C ALA A 8 4.92 11.36 -23.30
N ILE A 9 6.04 10.85 -22.77
CA ILE A 9 6.55 9.54 -23.15
C ILE A 9 5.43 8.55 -22.83
N VAL A 10 4.77 8.01 -23.86
CA VAL A 10 3.74 6.99 -23.67
C VAL A 10 4.46 5.74 -23.20
N ARG A 11 4.49 5.55 -21.88
CA ARG A 11 4.97 4.33 -21.27
C ARG A 11 4.17 3.16 -21.84
N GLU A 12 4.86 2.16 -22.37
CA GLU A 12 4.21 0.92 -22.79
C GLU A 12 3.58 0.27 -21.55
N LYS A 13 2.25 0.19 -21.54
CA LYS A 13 1.50 -0.40 -20.43
C LYS A 13 1.64 -1.92 -20.51
N VAL A 14 2.52 -2.45 -19.66
CA VAL A 14 2.67 -3.89 -19.46
C VAL A 14 1.45 -4.40 -18.69
N ASP A 15 0.78 -5.42 -19.21
CA ASP A 15 -0.37 -6.03 -18.55
C ASP A 15 0.03 -6.80 -17.27
N THR A 16 -0.97 -7.15 -16.44
CA THR A 16 -0.75 -7.84 -15.17
C THR A 16 -0.03 -9.18 -15.33
N HIS A 17 -0.34 -9.93 -16.38
CA HIS A 17 0.28 -11.24 -16.63
C HIS A 17 1.78 -11.08 -16.92
N ALA A 18 2.13 -10.19 -17.83
CA ALA A 18 3.51 -9.90 -18.20
C ALA A 18 4.31 -9.32 -17.03
N LYS A 19 3.70 -8.48 -16.19
CA LYS A 19 4.32 -8.00 -14.96
C LYS A 19 4.64 -9.13 -13.98
N ALA A 20 3.66 -9.97 -13.64
CA ALA A 20 3.86 -11.09 -12.73
C ALA A 20 4.88 -12.09 -13.27
N LEU A 21 4.82 -12.41 -14.57
CA LEU A 21 5.78 -13.30 -15.22
C LEU A 21 7.20 -12.73 -15.18
N ARG A 22 7.37 -11.43 -15.44
CA ARG A 22 8.68 -10.78 -15.39
C ARG A 22 9.29 -10.84 -14.00
N VAL A 23 8.49 -10.66 -12.95
CA VAL A 23 8.96 -10.86 -11.56
C VAL A 23 9.38 -12.31 -11.35
N ASN A 24 8.56 -13.28 -11.79
CA ASN A 24 8.86 -14.70 -11.65
C ASN A 24 10.15 -15.15 -12.34
N LEU A 25 10.51 -14.47 -13.45
CA LEU A 25 11.70 -14.76 -14.23
C LEU A 25 12.95 -13.98 -13.76
N ASP A 26 12.84 -13.06 -12.80
CA ASP A 26 14.00 -12.39 -12.23
C ASP A 26 14.69 -13.32 -11.22
N PRO A 27 15.87 -13.89 -11.53
CA PRO A 27 16.52 -14.89 -10.68
C PRO A 27 16.97 -14.33 -9.33
N ARG A 28 16.95 -12.99 -9.16
CA ARG A 28 17.32 -12.33 -7.91
C ARG A 28 16.15 -12.27 -6.94
N ARG A 29 14.90 -12.28 -7.40
CA ARG A 29 13.73 -12.04 -6.54
C ARG A 29 13.26 -13.34 -5.93
N TYR A 30 13.29 -13.42 -4.60
CA TYR A 30 12.79 -14.60 -3.88
C TYR A 30 12.19 -14.18 -2.55
N GLY A 31 10.96 -14.60 -2.26
CA GLY A 31 10.25 -13.99 -1.15
C GLY A 31 8.98 -14.67 -0.71
N THR A 32 8.32 -14.02 0.24
CA THR A 32 7.12 -14.53 0.91
C THR A 32 5.90 -13.67 0.58
N PHE A 33 4.74 -14.31 0.50
CA PHE A 33 3.43 -13.66 0.40
C PHE A 33 2.61 -13.96 1.64
N ALA A 34 2.18 -12.94 2.37
CA ALA A 34 1.35 -13.06 3.57
C ALA A 34 0.06 -12.25 3.39
N GLU A 35 -1.05 -12.92 3.08
CA GLU A 35 -2.30 -12.26 2.67
C GLU A 35 -3.43 -12.60 3.66
N ILE A 36 -4.18 -11.58 4.11
CA ILE A 36 -5.28 -11.75 5.06
C ILE A 36 -6.50 -10.92 4.62
N GLY A 37 -7.64 -11.59 4.44
CA GLY A 37 -8.96 -10.95 4.40
C GLY A 37 -9.60 -10.75 3.02
N ALA A 38 -8.90 -11.00 1.92
CA ALA A 38 -9.47 -11.01 0.56
C ALA A 38 -8.91 -12.14 -0.32
N GLY A 39 -8.79 -13.34 0.25
CA GLY A 39 -8.15 -14.47 -0.41
C GLY A 39 -6.63 -14.31 -0.48
N GLN A 40 -6.01 -15.06 -1.39
CA GLN A 40 -4.57 -14.99 -1.69
C GLN A 40 -4.40 -14.64 -3.17
N GLU A 41 -5.00 -13.53 -3.58
CA GLU A 41 -5.14 -13.19 -5.01
C GLU A 41 -3.86 -12.65 -5.62
N VAL A 42 -2.98 -12.02 -4.83
CA VAL A 42 -1.71 -11.52 -5.33
C VAL A 42 -0.81 -12.71 -5.64
N VAL A 43 -0.56 -13.61 -4.67
CA VAL A 43 0.28 -14.80 -4.93
C VAL A 43 -0.32 -15.72 -6.00
N ARG A 44 -1.65 -15.77 -6.12
CA ARG A 44 -2.35 -16.54 -7.17
C ARG A 44 -1.91 -16.12 -8.57
N TRP A 45 -1.66 -14.84 -8.83
CA TRP A 45 -1.10 -14.39 -10.11
C TRP A 45 0.26 -15.04 -10.39
N PHE A 46 1.15 -15.04 -9.40
CA PHE A 46 2.49 -15.61 -9.55
C PHE A 46 2.44 -17.13 -9.75
N PHE A 47 1.50 -17.85 -9.13
CA PHE A 47 1.30 -19.26 -9.43
C PHE A 47 0.80 -19.49 -10.86
N ARG A 48 -0.16 -18.67 -11.33
CA ARG A 48 -0.82 -18.84 -12.63
C ARG A 48 0.10 -18.62 -13.82
N VAL A 49 0.97 -17.60 -13.76
CA VAL A 49 1.83 -17.23 -14.89
C VAL A 49 3.03 -18.17 -15.09
N GLY A 50 3.30 -19.06 -14.13
CA GLY A 50 4.44 -20.00 -14.17
C GLY A 50 5.76 -19.37 -13.75
N GLY A 51 6.78 -20.20 -13.47
CA GLY A 51 8.09 -19.75 -12.94
C GLY A 51 8.13 -19.50 -11.43
N ALA A 52 7.01 -19.67 -10.73
CA ALA A 52 6.84 -19.40 -9.30
C ALA A 52 7.90 -20.07 -8.39
N ALA A 53 8.40 -21.26 -8.72
CA ALA A 53 9.41 -21.96 -7.92
C ALA A 53 10.72 -21.16 -7.78
N GLY A 54 11.01 -20.27 -8.73
CA GLY A 54 12.16 -19.38 -8.71
C GLY A 54 11.96 -18.11 -7.86
N THR A 55 10.73 -17.83 -7.39
CA THR A 55 10.34 -16.56 -6.77
C THR A 55 9.64 -16.71 -5.43
N ILE A 56 8.83 -17.75 -5.24
CA ILE A 56 8.00 -17.92 -4.04
C ILE A 56 8.71 -18.86 -3.07
N ALA A 57 9.21 -18.33 -1.98
CA ALA A 57 9.75 -19.08 -0.85
C ALA A 57 8.63 -19.67 0.02
N LYS A 58 7.61 -18.86 0.29
CA LYS A 58 6.46 -19.21 1.14
C LYS A 58 5.24 -18.39 0.75
N SER A 59 4.06 -18.97 0.92
CA SER A 59 2.78 -18.27 0.92
C SER A 59 2.00 -18.67 2.16
N ILE A 60 1.38 -17.70 2.84
CA ILE A 60 0.64 -17.91 4.08
C ILE A 60 -0.61 -17.04 4.13
N SER A 61 -1.64 -17.55 4.81
CA SER A 61 -2.83 -16.78 5.17
C SER A 61 -3.32 -17.16 6.56
N ALA A 62 -3.36 -16.20 7.48
CA ALA A 62 -3.73 -16.39 8.88
C ALA A 62 -5.07 -15.69 9.18
N TYR A 63 -6.18 -16.33 8.80
CA TYR A 63 -7.53 -15.76 8.92
C TYR A 63 -8.06 -15.70 10.36
N ASP A 64 -7.74 -16.71 11.16
CA ASP A 64 -8.18 -16.75 12.55
C ASP A 64 -7.40 -15.71 13.37
N MET A 65 -8.10 -14.94 14.20
CA MET A 65 -7.50 -13.87 14.99
C MET A 65 -6.45 -14.40 15.96
N ALA A 66 -6.70 -15.52 16.63
CA ALA A 66 -5.75 -16.09 17.59
C ALA A 66 -4.52 -16.67 16.89
N ILE A 67 -4.69 -17.27 15.70
CA ILE A 67 -3.57 -17.70 14.86
C ILE A 67 -2.76 -16.50 14.37
N SER A 68 -3.42 -15.45 13.88
CA SER A 68 -2.77 -14.22 13.43
C SER A 68 -1.97 -13.57 14.57
N ASP A 69 -2.54 -13.51 15.78
CA ASP A 69 -1.88 -12.98 16.97
C ASP A 69 -0.71 -13.85 17.43
N ALA A 70 -0.82 -15.17 17.31
CA ALA A 70 0.27 -16.08 17.65
C ALA A 70 1.48 -15.93 16.71
N ILE A 71 1.27 -15.53 15.46
CA ILE A 71 2.34 -15.36 14.45
C ILE A 71 2.89 -13.93 14.50
N TYR A 72 2.01 -12.93 14.46
CA TYR A 72 2.38 -11.53 14.22
C TYR A 72 2.25 -10.64 15.47
N GLY A 73 1.83 -11.20 16.61
CA GLY A 73 1.59 -10.46 17.84
C GLY A 73 0.17 -9.84 17.91
N PRO A 74 -0.26 -9.41 19.10
CA PRO A 74 -1.58 -8.80 19.28
C PRO A 74 -1.65 -7.43 18.61
N CYS A 75 -2.85 -7.03 18.17
CA CYS A 75 -3.10 -5.70 17.64
C CYS A 75 -4.52 -5.22 17.98
N ASP A 76 -4.69 -3.92 18.25
CA ASP A 76 -6.00 -3.33 18.57
C ASP A 76 -7.01 -3.49 17.41
N ARG A 77 -6.52 -3.50 16.17
CA ARG A 77 -7.30 -3.67 14.94
C ARG A 77 -6.55 -4.61 14.00
N TYR A 78 -7.27 -5.48 13.30
CA TYR A 78 -6.65 -6.41 12.36
C TYR A 78 -6.45 -5.81 10.97
N VAL A 79 -7.32 -4.89 10.55
CA VAL A 79 -7.13 -4.10 9.30
C VAL A 79 -6.60 -2.73 9.69
N CYS A 80 -5.29 -2.65 9.89
CA CYS A 80 -4.55 -1.42 10.20
C CYS A 80 -3.09 -1.51 9.75
N ARG A 81 -2.41 -0.36 9.71
CA ARG A 81 -0.99 -0.26 9.34
C ARG A 81 -0.08 -1.09 10.24
N ALA A 82 -0.27 -1.01 11.55
CA ALA A 82 0.56 -1.75 12.52
C ALA A 82 0.51 -3.27 12.29
N ARG A 83 -0.66 -3.81 11.94
CA ARG A 83 -0.77 -5.22 11.55
C ARG A 83 0.03 -5.50 10.28
N LEU A 84 -0.12 -4.70 9.23
CA LEU A 84 0.65 -4.88 8.00
C LEU A 84 2.17 -4.87 8.28
N GLU A 85 2.66 -3.90 9.04
CA GLU A 85 4.07 -3.78 9.39
C GLU A 85 4.57 -5.01 10.16
N SER A 86 3.79 -5.50 11.15
CA SER A 86 4.13 -6.73 11.88
C SER A 86 4.24 -7.96 10.98
N MET A 87 3.38 -8.06 9.95
CA MET A 87 3.44 -9.14 8.95
C MET A 87 4.67 -9.02 8.08
N LEU A 88 4.97 -7.83 7.57
CA LEU A 88 6.17 -7.56 6.76
C LEU A 88 7.45 -7.86 7.55
N ASP A 89 7.54 -7.38 8.78
CA ASP A 89 8.67 -7.59 9.69
C ASP A 89 8.92 -9.07 9.95
N HIS A 90 7.89 -9.78 10.43
CA HIS A 90 7.99 -11.19 10.80
C HIS A 90 8.42 -12.05 9.62
N GLU A 91 7.72 -11.89 8.49
CA GLU A 91 7.91 -12.77 7.34
C GLU A 91 9.21 -12.51 6.58
N HIS A 92 9.62 -11.25 6.50
CA HIS A 92 10.91 -10.89 5.91
C HIS A 92 12.08 -11.39 6.77
N THR A 93 12.01 -11.17 8.08
CA THR A 93 13.04 -11.63 9.02
C THR A 93 13.17 -13.15 8.96
N LEU A 94 12.04 -13.88 9.05
CA LEU A 94 12.02 -15.33 8.99
C LEU A 94 12.61 -15.87 7.68
N THR A 95 12.26 -15.25 6.55
CA THR A 95 12.76 -15.67 5.23
C THR A 95 14.26 -15.41 5.11
N SER A 96 14.70 -14.22 5.52
CA SER A 96 16.11 -13.83 5.51
C SER A 96 16.94 -14.74 6.41
N GLU A 97 16.58 -14.93 7.68
CA GLU A 97 17.31 -15.80 8.61
C GLU A 97 17.49 -17.22 8.10
N ARG A 98 16.46 -17.79 7.46
CA ARG A 98 16.51 -19.18 6.97
C ARG A 98 17.32 -19.36 5.70
N LEU A 99 17.42 -18.33 4.86
CA LEU A 99 17.95 -18.47 3.50
C LEU A 99 19.19 -17.60 3.22
N ARG A 100 19.51 -16.63 4.07
CA ARG A 100 20.58 -15.66 3.84
C ARG A 100 21.95 -16.30 3.65
N GLU A 101 22.28 -17.34 4.41
CA GLU A 101 23.57 -18.04 4.24
C GLU A 101 23.66 -18.80 2.91
N LYS A 102 22.55 -19.40 2.46
CA LYS A 102 22.52 -20.25 1.27
C LYS A 102 22.31 -19.48 -0.04
N ARG A 103 21.62 -18.34 0.03
CA ARG A 103 21.10 -17.61 -1.14
C ARG A 103 21.41 -16.11 -1.14
N GLY A 104 21.81 -15.55 0.00
CA GLY A 104 21.87 -14.09 0.19
C GLY A 104 22.88 -13.34 -0.68
N ASP A 105 23.81 -14.03 -1.33
CA ASP A 105 24.79 -13.40 -2.23
C ASP A 105 24.25 -13.20 -3.65
N SER A 106 23.24 -13.97 -4.05
CA SER A 106 22.61 -13.90 -5.38
C SER A 106 21.14 -13.49 -5.34
N THR A 107 20.54 -13.49 -4.15
CA THR A 107 19.11 -13.29 -3.95
C THR A 107 18.85 -12.01 -3.17
N ALA A 108 17.98 -11.16 -3.72
CA ALA A 108 17.39 -10.01 -3.08
C ALA A 108 16.02 -10.44 -2.52
N PHE A 109 15.95 -10.62 -1.19
CA PHE A 109 14.74 -11.11 -0.55
C PHE A 109 13.62 -10.07 -0.55
N PHE A 110 12.38 -10.54 -0.58
CA PHE A 110 11.21 -9.70 -0.39
C PHE A 110 10.13 -10.40 0.44
N THR A 111 9.25 -9.59 1.01
CA THR A 111 7.99 -10.02 1.59
C THR A 111 6.90 -9.07 1.11
N PHE A 112 5.88 -9.63 0.48
CA PHE A 112 4.61 -8.96 0.25
C PHE A 112 3.66 -9.31 1.38
N ALA A 113 2.92 -8.31 1.88
CA ALA A 113 1.85 -8.55 2.82
C ALA A 113 0.63 -7.68 2.52
N ASP A 114 -0.55 -8.19 2.87
CA ASP A 114 -1.76 -7.41 2.96
C ASP A 114 -2.66 -7.84 4.14
N THR A 115 -3.39 -6.86 4.67
CA THR A 115 -4.48 -7.07 5.61
C THR A 115 -5.64 -6.19 5.20
N VAL A 116 -6.74 -6.82 4.79
CA VAL A 116 -7.83 -6.13 4.10
C VAL A 116 -9.20 -6.57 4.61
N SER A 117 -10.19 -5.70 4.49
CA SER A 117 -11.60 -6.02 4.70
C SER A 117 -12.31 -6.00 3.35
N ALA A 118 -12.37 -7.13 2.64
CA ALA A 118 -13.23 -7.23 1.47
C ALA A 118 -14.70 -7.30 1.87
N ARG A 119 -15.61 -7.13 0.90
CA ARG A 119 -17.04 -7.10 1.14
C ARG A 119 -17.51 -8.38 1.84
N ASN A 120 -18.06 -8.22 3.03
CA ASN A 120 -18.65 -9.32 3.77
C ASN A 120 -19.99 -9.75 3.17
N PHE A 121 -20.47 -10.93 3.56
CA PHE A 121 -21.72 -11.49 3.04
C PHE A 121 -22.94 -10.56 3.22
N LYS A 122 -22.97 -9.75 4.30
CA LYS A 122 -24.06 -8.81 4.58
C LYS A 122 -23.90 -7.47 3.84
N GLY A 123 -22.73 -7.19 3.25
CA GLY A 123 -22.42 -5.95 2.56
C GLY A 123 -22.38 -4.70 3.44
N THR A 124 -22.17 -4.84 4.75
CA THR A 124 -22.30 -3.72 5.71
C THR A 124 -20.97 -3.08 6.10
N ASN A 125 -19.84 -3.71 5.75
CA ASN A 125 -18.53 -3.22 6.12
C ASN A 125 -17.99 -2.21 5.10
N GLU A 126 -17.11 -1.33 5.58
CA GLU A 126 -16.24 -0.55 4.70
C GLU A 126 -15.22 -1.47 4.04
N CYS A 127 -15.06 -1.34 2.72
CA CYS A 127 -14.15 -2.17 1.95
C CYS A 127 -12.82 -1.44 1.74
N HIS A 128 -11.82 -1.75 2.54
CA HIS A 128 -10.52 -1.08 2.53
C HIS A 128 -9.41 -2.02 3.03
N GLY A 129 -8.16 -1.60 2.93
CA GLY A 129 -7.08 -2.38 3.52
C GLY A 129 -5.69 -1.78 3.33
N TRP A 130 -4.74 -2.42 4.00
CA TRP A 130 -3.33 -2.08 3.96
C TRP A 130 -2.59 -3.16 3.17
N MET A 131 -1.71 -2.75 2.27
CA MET A 131 -0.79 -3.66 1.58
C MET A 131 0.60 -3.05 1.46
N GLY A 132 1.61 -3.89 1.39
CA GLY A 132 2.98 -3.41 1.31
C GLY A 132 3.96 -4.46 0.85
N VAL A 133 5.15 -3.98 0.54
CA VAL A 133 6.30 -4.83 0.25
C VAL A 133 7.50 -4.32 1.03
N ARG A 134 8.17 -5.24 1.72
CA ARG A 134 9.53 -5.05 2.23
C ARG A 134 10.47 -5.83 1.34
N PHE A 135 11.56 -5.21 0.87
CA PHE A 135 12.45 -5.86 -0.08
C PHE A 135 13.86 -5.26 -0.05
N GLN A 136 14.81 -6.08 -0.48
CA GLN A 136 16.17 -5.62 -0.79
C GLN A 136 16.22 -5.17 -2.25
N VAL A 137 16.85 -4.03 -2.54
CA VAL A 137 17.02 -3.61 -3.96
C VAL A 137 17.99 -4.56 -4.66
N PHE A 138 19.10 -4.86 -3.99
CA PHE A 138 20.13 -5.82 -4.40
C PHE A 138 20.37 -6.87 -3.30
N PRO A 139 20.97 -8.03 -3.63
CA PRO A 139 21.38 -8.99 -2.60
C PRO A 139 22.24 -8.32 -1.53
N ARG A 140 22.01 -8.68 -0.25
CA ARG A 140 22.66 -8.10 0.95
C ARG A 140 22.37 -6.63 1.25
N ASP A 141 21.54 -5.95 0.46
CA ASP A 141 21.21 -4.55 0.72
C ASP A 141 20.35 -4.41 1.99
N GLN A 142 20.36 -3.21 2.56
CA GLN A 142 19.40 -2.85 3.61
C GLN A 142 17.99 -2.83 3.02
N ASP A 143 16.99 -3.13 3.83
CA ASP A 143 15.62 -3.20 3.35
C ASP A 143 15.06 -1.82 2.96
N SER A 144 14.24 -1.84 1.92
CA SER A 144 13.34 -0.77 1.52
C SER A 144 11.91 -1.25 1.66
N GLN A 145 10.98 -0.31 1.84
CA GLN A 145 9.59 -0.62 2.06
C GLN A 145 8.70 0.34 1.28
N ILE A 146 7.60 -0.20 0.76
CA ILE A 146 6.49 0.57 0.22
C ILE A 146 5.23 0.11 0.93
N ILE A 147 4.47 1.05 1.49
CA ILE A 147 3.17 0.80 2.12
C ILE A 147 2.11 1.57 1.34
N LEU A 148 0.98 0.92 1.10
CA LEU A 148 -0.24 1.50 0.54
C LEU A 148 -1.41 1.31 1.49
N HIS A 149 -2.32 2.27 1.49
CA HIS A 149 -3.70 2.04 1.87
C HIS A 149 -4.58 2.13 0.62
N VAL A 150 -5.55 1.21 0.53
CA VAL A 150 -6.43 1.07 -0.62
C VAL A 150 -7.89 1.01 -0.19
N ARG A 151 -8.78 1.54 -1.03
CA ARG A 151 -10.23 1.36 -0.92
C ARG A 151 -10.73 0.55 -2.10
N MET A 152 -11.53 -0.46 -1.83
CA MET A 152 -12.13 -1.31 -2.84
C MET A 152 -13.53 -0.79 -3.16
N LEU A 153 -13.75 -0.40 -4.41
CA LEU A 153 -14.95 0.30 -4.85
C LEU A 153 -15.93 -0.60 -5.60
N ASP A 154 -15.47 -1.76 -6.05
CA ASP A 154 -16.34 -2.78 -6.67
C ASP A 154 -17.43 -3.25 -5.69
N THR A 155 -18.62 -3.53 -6.20
CA THR A 155 -19.79 -3.94 -5.40
C THR A 155 -19.80 -5.41 -5.04
N GLU A 156 -19.02 -6.24 -5.75
CA GLU A 156 -18.94 -7.68 -5.55
C GLU A 156 -17.59 -8.09 -4.98
N ASN A 157 -17.61 -9.01 -4.01
CA ASN A 157 -16.38 -9.48 -3.33
C ASN A 157 -15.36 -10.05 -4.33
N ILE A 158 -15.81 -10.83 -5.32
CA ILE A 158 -14.90 -11.42 -6.32
C ILE A 158 -14.19 -10.35 -7.16
N LEU A 159 -14.87 -9.26 -7.51
CA LEU A 159 -14.28 -8.17 -8.27
C LEU A 159 -13.28 -7.37 -7.43
N GLN A 160 -13.54 -7.22 -6.13
CA GLN A 160 -12.60 -6.61 -5.18
C GLN A 160 -11.33 -7.46 -5.05
N GLN A 161 -11.48 -8.78 -4.92
CA GLN A 161 -10.40 -9.76 -4.89
C GLN A 161 -9.53 -9.69 -6.15
N GLU A 162 -10.15 -9.68 -7.33
CA GLU A 162 -9.43 -9.53 -8.59
C GLU A 162 -8.65 -8.20 -8.68
N ALA A 163 -9.27 -7.10 -8.27
CA ALA A 163 -8.63 -5.79 -8.28
C ALA A 163 -7.43 -5.73 -7.31
N LEU A 164 -7.56 -6.33 -6.12
CA LEU A 164 -6.47 -6.49 -5.16
C LEU A 164 -5.30 -7.31 -5.73
N GLY A 165 -5.60 -8.40 -6.42
CA GLY A 165 -4.59 -9.21 -7.11
C GLY A 165 -3.79 -8.37 -8.12
N VAL A 166 -4.47 -7.56 -8.94
CA VAL A 166 -3.82 -6.70 -9.94
C VAL A 166 -2.95 -5.62 -9.29
N ILE A 167 -3.46 -4.89 -8.30
CA ILE A 167 -2.67 -3.83 -7.64
C ILE A 167 -1.48 -4.40 -6.87
N GLY A 168 -1.59 -5.58 -6.25
CA GLY A 168 -0.46 -6.24 -5.59
C GLY A 168 0.64 -6.63 -6.58
N VAL A 169 0.28 -7.13 -7.76
CA VAL A 169 1.24 -7.37 -8.86
C VAL A 169 1.88 -6.07 -9.33
N ASN A 170 1.09 -5.01 -9.48
CA ASN A 170 1.62 -3.69 -9.88
C ASN A 170 2.58 -3.12 -8.83
N LEU A 171 2.30 -3.29 -7.54
CA LEU A 171 3.16 -2.87 -6.44
C LEU A 171 4.50 -3.61 -6.49
N LEU A 172 4.48 -4.94 -6.63
CA LEU A 172 5.71 -5.74 -6.71
C LEU A 172 6.54 -5.41 -7.95
N TYR A 173 5.88 -5.28 -9.10
CA TYR A 173 6.55 -4.82 -10.32
C TYR A 173 7.19 -3.43 -10.14
N GLY A 174 6.43 -2.50 -9.55
CA GLY A 174 6.89 -1.16 -9.24
C GLY A 174 8.12 -1.15 -8.35
N ALA A 175 8.07 -1.86 -7.22
CA ALA A 175 9.20 -2.01 -6.31
C ALA A 175 10.44 -2.57 -7.00
N PHE A 176 10.30 -3.61 -7.83
CA PHE A 176 11.46 -4.32 -8.36
C PHE A 176 12.06 -3.67 -9.60
N PHE A 177 11.25 -3.02 -10.42
CA PHE A 177 11.66 -2.51 -11.73
C PHE A 177 11.55 -0.99 -11.88
N LEU A 178 10.82 -0.29 -11.00
CA LEU A 178 10.57 1.15 -11.10
C LEU A 178 10.95 1.94 -9.84
N HIS A 179 11.57 1.33 -8.83
CA HIS A 179 11.93 2.02 -7.58
C HIS A 179 12.83 3.25 -7.78
N HIS A 180 13.62 3.27 -8.87
CA HIS A 180 14.48 4.40 -9.24
C HIS A 180 13.71 5.59 -9.83
N GLU A 181 12.45 5.39 -10.23
CA GLU A 181 11.53 6.41 -10.75
C GLU A 181 10.19 6.36 -9.99
N PRO A 182 10.13 6.83 -8.72
CA PRO A 182 8.95 6.72 -7.85
C PRO A 182 7.66 7.30 -8.45
N GLU A 183 7.75 8.38 -9.24
CA GLU A 183 6.57 8.93 -9.93
C GLU A 183 6.00 7.94 -10.96
N GLN A 184 6.85 7.29 -11.75
CA GLN A 184 6.41 6.26 -12.70
C GLN A 184 5.92 5.00 -11.98
N LEU A 185 6.49 4.69 -10.81
CA LEU A 185 5.99 3.63 -9.95
C LEU A 185 4.55 3.92 -9.55
N VAL A 186 4.26 5.12 -9.02
CA VAL A 186 2.91 5.55 -8.63
C VAL A 186 1.93 5.46 -9.80
N GLU A 187 2.31 5.99 -10.96
CA GLU A 187 1.48 5.92 -12.17
C GLU A 187 1.18 4.48 -12.60
N SER A 188 2.13 3.56 -12.38
CA SER A 188 1.99 2.15 -12.75
C SER A 188 1.07 1.32 -11.87
N LEU A 189 0.71 1.82 -10.68
CA LEU A 189 -0.15 1.10 -9.73
C LEU A 189 -1.55 0.84 -10.31
N LEU A 190 -2.00 1.66 -11.26
CA LEU A 190 -3.28 1.51 -11.96
C LEU A 190 -3.21 0.78 -13.31
N ASP A 191 -2.06 0.24 -13.72
CA ASP A 191 -2.06 -0.52 -14.97
C ASP A 191 -3.05 -1.69 -14.89
N SER A 192 -3.89 -1.83 -15.90
CA SER A 192 -5.02 -2.78 -15.95
C SER A 192 -6.10 -2.57 -14.88
N LEU A 193 -6.13 -1.40 -14.23
CA LEU A 193 -7.18 -0.98 -13.28
C LEU A 193 -7.75 0.39 -13.68
N THR A 194 -8.93 0.68 -13.14
CA THR A 194 -9.55 2.00 -13.22
C THR A 194 -9.76 2.55 -11.81
N THR A 195 -9.76 3.87 -11.67
CA THR A 195 -10.05 4.57 -10.40
C THR A 195 -11.47 4.33 -9.87
N SER A 196 -12.34 3.70 -10.67
CA SER A 196 -13.67 3.25 -10.25
C SER A 196 -13.66 1.92 -9.52
N ARG A 197 -12.57 1.14 -9.59
CA ARG A 197 -12.45 -0.18 -8.95
C ARG A 197 -11.63 -0.12 -7.67
N ILE A 198 -10.52 0.61 -7.70
CA ILE A 198 -9.64 0.82 -6.55
C ILE A 198 -9.22 2.29 -6.46
N GLU A 199 -9.20 2.79 -5.23
CA GLU A 199 -8.58 4.06 -4.85
C GLU A 199 -7.33 3.77 -4.01
N ILE A 200 -6.25 4.52 -4.23
CA ILE A 200 -5.04 4.49 -3.41
C ILE A 200 -4.99 5.83 -2.68
N ASP A 201 -5.46 5.86 -1.45
CA ASP A 201 -5.61 7.09 -0.67
C ASP A 201 -4.36 7.44 0.16
N MET A 202 -3.40 6.51 0.25
CA MET A 202 -2.11 6.73 0.91
C MET A 202 -1.01 5.87 0.26
N ILE A 203 0.18 6.45 0.12
CA ILE A 203 1.41 5.73 -0.23
C ILE A 203 2.57 6.28 0.58
N GLU A 204 3.42 5.39 1.10
CA GLU A 204 4.66 5.77 1.78
C GLU A 204 5.81 4.89 1.33
N PHE A 205 6.95 5.54 1.10
CA PHE A 205 8.22 4.93 0.76
C PHE A 205 9.21 5.12 1.91
N SER A 206 9.96 4.07 2.25
CA SER A 206 11.01 4.16 3.27
C SER A 206 12.15 3.18 3.02
N GLY A 207 13.28 3.41 3.69
CA GLY A 207 14.48 2.58 3.57
C GLY A 207 15.45 2.97 2.45
N ILE A 208 16.45 2.13 2.22
CA ILE A 208 17.69 2.51 1.53
C ILE A 208 17.48 3.01 0.11
N GLY A 209 16.55 2.38 -0.63
CA GLY A 209 16.22 2.65 -2.02
C GLY A 209 15.38 3.90 -2.22
N PHE A 210 14.82 4.47 -1.15
CA PHE A 210 13.90 5.62 -1.21
C PHE A 210 14.37 6.82 -0.39
N ARG A 211 15.66 6.87 0.00
CA ARG A 211 16.22 7.97 0.81
C ARG A 211 16.06 9.37 0.20
N GLN A 212 15.87 9.46 -1.11
CA GLN A 212 15.68 10.72 -1.83
C GLN A 212 14.20 11.02 -2.13
N VAL A 213 13.27 10.16 -1.70
CA VAL A 213 11.84 10.31 -1.97
C VAL A 213 11.21 11.21 -0.92
N ASP A 214 10.61 12.31 -1.37
CA ASP A 214 9.70 13.09 -0.54
C ASP A 214 8.29 12.50 -0.62
N ASN A 215 7.89 11.83 0.47
CA ASN A 215 6.59 11.21 0.62
C ASN A 215 5.42 12.19 0.38
N ARG A 216 5.59 13.48 0.70
CA ARG A 216 4.55 14.49 0.44
C ARG A 216 4.33 14.71 -1.04
N LEU A 217 5.40 14.70 -1.84
CA LEU A 217 5.31 14.79 -3.29
C LEU A 217 4.62 13.56 -3.87
N MET A 218 4.87 12.37 -3.33
CA MET A 218 4.18 11.14 -3.76
C MET A 218 2.69 11.17 -3.43
N SER A 219 2.32 11.70 -2.27
CA SER A 219 0.91 11.94 -1.92
C SER A 219 0.24 12.95 -2.85
N LEU A 220 0.94 14.03 -3.22
CA LEU A 220 0.44 14.99 -4.23
C LEU A 220 0.35 14.36 -5.62
N LYS A 221 1.27 13.45 -5.98
CA LYS A 221 1.22 12.71 -7.23
C LYS A 221 -0.03 11.85 -7.32
N LEU A 222 -0.44 11.18 -6.23
CA LEU A 222 -1.70 10.44 -6.16
C LEU A 222 -2.91 11.33 -6.52
N LEU A 223 -2.95 12.57 -6.01
CA LEU A 223 -3.98 13.54 -6.36
C LEU A 223 -3.93 13.93 -7.84
N GLN A 224 -2.72 14.22 -8.34
CA GLN A 224 -2.50 14.66 -9.72
C GLN A 224 -2.98 13.62 -10.74
N VAL A 225 -2.75 12.33 -10.46
CA VAL A 225 -3.13 11.22 -11.36
C VAL A 225 -4.56 10.71 -11.09
N GLY A 226 -5.29 11.33 -10.16
CA GLY A 226 -6.67 10.96 -9.82
C GLY A 226 -6.80 9.66 -9.01
N LEU A 227 -5.70 9.21 -8.40
CA LEU A 227 -5.62 7.99 -7.60
C LEU A 227 -6.16 8.15 -6.18
N SER A 228 -6.11 9.37 -5.65
CA SER A 228 -6.69 9.76 -4.37
C SER A 228 -7.51 11.04 -4.53
N LYS A 229 -8.49 11.24 -3.65
CA LYS A 229 -9.26 12.49 -3.54
C LYS A 229 -8.69 13.46 -2.51
N CYS A 230 -7.87 12.98 -1.57
CA CYS A 230 -7.31 13.81 -0.51
C CYS A 230 -5.93 13.31 -0.06
N ALA A 231 -5.10 14.22 0.41
CA ALA A 231 -3.85 13.92 1.10
C ALA A 231 -3.89 14.61 2.46
N MET A 232 -3.44 13.91 3.50
CA MET A 232 -3.41 14.43 4.86
C MET A 232 -1.97 14.34 5.39
N PHE A 233 -1.55 15.40 6.07
CA PHE A 233 -0.22 15.51 6.67
C PHE A 233 -0.34 15.93 8.12
N ASP A 234 0.59 15.48 8.96
CA ASP A 234 0.73 15.98 10.33
C ASP A 234 1.50 17.34 10.36
N THR A 235 1.73 17.87 11.56
CA THR A 235 2.49 19.11 11.76
C THR A 235 3.96 19.00 11.40
N ASN A 236 4.51 17.79 11.33
CA ASN A 236 5.89 17.50 10.93
C ASN A 236 6.02 17.27 9.41
N GLY A 237 4.90 17.14 8.70
CA GLY A 237 4.85 16.83 7.28
C GLY A 237 4.80 15.33 6.97
N GLU A 238 4.59 14.48 7.97
CA GLU A 238 4.42 13.04 7.78
C GLU A 238 3.04 12.73 7.20
N ILE A 239 2.98 11.73 6.31
CA ILE A 239 1.72 11.33 5.69
C ILE A 239 0.85 10.62 6.72
N LEU A 240 -0.42 11.01 6.75
CA LEU A 240 -1.42 10.38 7.59
C LEU A 240 -2.51 9.72 6.74
N GLN A 241 -2.93 8.52 7.12
CA GLN A 241 -4.12 7.89 6.56
C GLN A 241 -5.36 8.37 7.33
N PRO A 242 -6.33 9.05 6.69
CA PRO A 242 -7.42 9.72 7.40
C PRO A 242 -8.29 8.78 8.24
N SER A 243 -8.58 7.58 7.74
CA SER A 243 -9.43 6.62 8.45
C SER A 243 -8.80 6.05 9.71
N GLU A 244 -7.47 6.09 9.83
CA GLU A 244 -6.76 5.76 11.07
C GLU A 244 -6.78 6.92 12.05
N VAL A 245 -6.48 8.13 11.58
CA VAL A 245 -6.41 9.32 12.46
C VAL A 245 -7.76 9.64 13.09
N PHE A 246 -8.84 9.55 12.31
CA PHE A 246 -10.19 9.90 12.77
C PHE A 246 -10.95 8.71 13.35
N TYR A 247 -10.34 7.53 13.44
CA TYR A 247 -11.04 6.32 13.89
C TYR A 247 -11.58 6.47 15.32
N LYS A 248 -12.91 6.37 15.47
CA LYS A 248 -13.62 6.53 16.76
C LYS A 248 -13.26 7.82 17.50
N ARG A 249 -12.81 8.85 16.77
CA ARG A 249 -12.54 10.17 17.34
C ARG A 249 -13.65 11.13 16.92
N PRO A 250 -14.19 11.94 17.84
CA PRO A 250 -15.08 13.01 17.47
C PRO A 250 -14.29 14.05 16.66
N VAL A 251 -14.82 14.46 15.51
CA VAL A 251 -14.13 15.34 14.57
C VAL A 251 -14.82 16.70 14.51
N LEU A 252 -14.07 17.75 14.82
CA LEU A 252 -14.47 19.13 14.60
C LEU A 252 -13.79 19.63 13.32
N VAL A 253 -14.59 20.11 12.36
CA VAL A 253 -14.08 20.60 11.07
C VAL A 253 -14.52 22.05 10.86
N GLU A 254 -13.54 22.95 10.73
CA GLU A 254 -13.77 24.31 10.23
C GLU A 254 -13.46 24.35 8.73
N ARG A 255 -14.50 24.50 7.91
CA ARG A 255 -14.33 24.67 6.47
C ARG A 255 -13.95 26.12 6.16
N GLY A 256 -12.76 26.34 5.62
CA GLY A 256 -12.32 27.66 5.17
C GLY A 256 -11.22 27.59 4.12
N SER A 257 -11.07 28.68 3.35
CA SER A 257 -9.87 28.93 2.55
C SER A 257 -9.09 30.03 3.26
N PHE A 258 -7.90 29.70 3.76
CA PHE A 258 -7.13 30.60 4.58
C PHE A 258 -5.91 31.10 3.82
N ARG A 259 -5.80 32.42 3.64
CA ARG A 259 -4.64 33.11 3.05
C ARG A 259 -4.52 34.52 3.64
N PRO A 260 -3.96 34.72 4.85
CA PRO A 260 -3.46 33.73 5.81
C PRO A 260 -4.56 33.21 6.76
N VAL A 261 -4.20 32.31 7.68
CA VAL A 261 -5.01 32.03 8.88
C VAL A 261 -5.05 33.30 9.74
N THR A 262 -6.23 33.71 10.17
CA THR A 262 -6.42 34.92 11.00
C THR A 262 -6.80 34.56 12.44
N ASN A 263 -6.65 35.51 13.36
CA ASN A 263 -7.12 35.34 14.75
C ASN A 263 -8.62 34.99 14.81
N VAL A 264 -9.42 35.50 13.89
CA VAL A 264 -10.86 35.17 13.80
C VAL A 264 -11.07 33.68 13.54
N ASN A 265 -10.27 33.07 12.65
CA ASN A 265 -10.37 31.63 12.39
C ASN A 265 -9.99 30.81 13.63
N ILE A 266 -8.91 31.22 14.31
CA ILE A 266 -8.48 30.56 15.56
C ILE A 266 -9.56 30.68 16.64
N ASP A 267 -10.16 31.86 16.80
CA ASP A 267 -11.20 32.10 17.79
C ASP A 267 -12.50 31.35 17.44
N MET A 268 -12.85 31.26 16.15
CA MET A 268 -13.97 30.43 15.67
C MET A 268 -13.77 28.96 16.02
N LEU A 269 -12.59 28.41 15.72
CA LEU A 269 -12.27 27.01 16.04
C LEU A 269 -12.27 26.78 17.56
N ARG A 270 -11.73 27.71 18.35
CA ARG A 270 -11.72 27.63 19.82
C ARG A 270 -13.13 27.65 20.39
N ALA A 271 -13.96 28.61 20.00
CA ALA A 271 -15.34 28.70 20.49
C ALA A 271 -16.19 27.50 20.06
N ALA A 272 -16.00 27.02 18.82
CA ALA A 272 -16.64 25.80 18.36
C ALA A 272 -16.18 24.58 19.16
N ARG A 273 -14.90 24.51 19.52
CA ARG A 273 -14.33 23.44 20.34
C ARG A 273 -14.88 23.43 21.76
N GLU A 274 -14.94 24.58 22.42
CA GLU A 274 -15.53 24.70 23.76
C GLU A 274 -16.97 24.19 23.79
N ARG A 275 -17.76 24.50 22.76
CA ARG A 275 -19.13 24.01 22.66
C ARG A 275 -19.20 22.52 22.32
N PHE A 276 -18.34 22.06 21.42
CA PHE A 276 -18.29 20.67 21.01
C PHE A 276 -17.86 19.74 22.16
N ASP A 277 -16.91 20.17 22.99
CA ASP A 277 -16.49 19.43 24.19
C ASP A 277 -17.58 19.38 25.27
N ALA A 278 -18.50 20.36 25.31
CA ALA A 278 -19.64 20.35 26.23
C ALA A 278 -20.78 19.39 25.81
N ASP A 279 -20.82 19.02 24.52
CA ASP A 279 -21.83 18.12 23.95
C ASP A 279 -21.35 16.64 23.85
N LEU A 280 -20.08 16.37 24.20
CA LEU A 280 -19.45 15.02 24.23
C LEU A 280 -19.60 14.34 25.60
#